data_AF-A0A7S1QKD2-F1
#
_entry.id   AF-A0A7S1QKD2-F1
#
_cell.length_a   1.000
_cell.length_b   1.000
_cell.length_c   1.000
_cell.angle_alpha   90.00
_cell.angle_beta   90.00
_cell.angle_gamma   90.00
#
_symmetry.space_group_name_H-M   'P 1'
#
loop_
_entity.id
_entity.type
_entity.pdbx_description
1 polymer ?
#
loop_
_entity_poly.entity_id
_entity_poly.type
_entity_poly.pdbx_seq_one_letter_code
_entity_poly.pdbx_strand_id
1 'polypeptide(L)'
;HELRGIPPSMCRSLPAGAILALACLPACAAEWVLVNIIRHGERYDDKSNTHLHPYGLERAEYIAKCVMSPAPTLAFPMGAPGMLLASVRSTSTRPRETLEPLARDAGIEIDNRIDYKDMAKFKRYVANMTHGQTLFVAWQHKWVARLAKALDPGGLAERHYPKTCDYDEWDEPEEIQGGYCYDVIWQLALYRHNKSFPWRAQAFSQMHMGFAGSRHSTCQQAFRPGSSPAHWNHLYETPLPFNCNAGLENWKRGWSAAKAEWCCAHRGVACAVGGAE
;
A
#
# COMPACT_ATOMS: atom_id res chain seq x y z
N HIS A 1 -14.94 -14.92 -54.95
CA HIS A 1 -13.99 -14.14 -54.15
C HIS A 1 -14.06 -14.64 -52.72
N GLU A 2 -13.40 -15.74 -52.42
CA GLU A 2 -11.98 -15.82 -52.00
C GLU A 2 -11.78 -15.37 -50.54
N LEU A 3 -11.60 -16.33 -49.61
CA LEU A 3 -10.30 -16.71 -48.97
C LEU A 3 -10.07 -15.88 -47.69
N ARG A 4 -9.86 -16.37 -46.46
CA ARG A 4 -9.43 -17.63 -45.80
C ARG A 4 -10.00 -17.61 -44.35
N GLY A 5 -10.44 -18.69 -43.69
CA GLY A 5 -9.64 -19.82 -43.17
C GLY A 5 -8.75 -19.36 -42.00
N ILE A 6 -8.79 -19.84 -40.74
CA ILE A 6 -8.97 -21.21 -40.22
C ILE A 6 -9.38 -21.14 -38.70
N PRO A 7 -10.27 -22.04 -38.21
CA PRO A 7 -10.73 -22.16 -36.81
C PRO A 7 -9.87 -23.16 -35.97
N PRO A 8 -10.17 -23.42 -34.68
CA PRO A 8 -9.22 -23.91 -33.68
C PRO A 8 -9.00 -25.43 -33.76
N SER A 9 -7.76 -25.88 -33.56
CA SER A 9 -7.39 -27.07 -32.79
C SER A 9 -5.98 -27.52 -33.18
N MET A 10 -5.10 -27.70 -32.20
CA MET A 10 -4.16 -28.83 -32.15
C MET A 10 -3.68 -28.99 -30.70
N CYS A 11 -4.56 -29.55 -29.86
CA CYS A 11 -4.12 -30.39 -28.75
C CYS A 11 -4.39 -31.82 -29.20
N ARG A 12 -3.39 -32.45 -29.83
CA ARG A 12 -3.40 -33.89 -30.14
C ARG A 12 -2.22 -34.53 -29.41
N SER A 13 -2.58 -35.34 -28.41
CA SER A 13 -1.98 -36.63 -28.05
C SER A 13 -0.48 -36.83 -28.34
N LEU A 14 0.34 -36.76 -27.29
CA LEU A 14 1.70 -37.32 -27.25
C LEU A 14 1.63 -38.84 -27.02
N PRO A 15 2.53 -39.64 -27.64
CA PRO A 15 2.62 -41.08 -27.36
C PRO A 15 3.27 -41.32 -25.99
N ALA A 16 2.91 -42.44 -25.39
CA ALA A 16 3.42 -42.89 -24.10
C ALA A 16 4.95 -43.07 -24.11
N GLY A 17 5.63 -42.56 -23.08
CA GLY A 17 7.02 -42.93 -22.79
C GLY A 17 8.02 -41.78 -22.80
N ALA A 18 7.84 -40.76 -21.97
CA ALA A 18 8.94 -39.98 -21.41
C ALA A 18 8.45 -39.30 -20.13
N ILE A 19 8.93 -39.76 -18.97
CA ILE A 19 8.81 -39.01 -17.71
C ILE A 19 9.75 -37.82 -17.85
N LEU A 20 9.29 -36.77 -18.52
CA LEU A 20 9.91 -35.47 -18.43
C LEU A 20 9.28 -34.81 -17.20
N ALA A 21 10.05 -34.75 -16.11
CA ALA A 21 9.69 -33.92 -14.98
C ALA A 21 9.44 -32.52 -15.53
N LEU A 22 8.17 -32.08 -15.54
CA LEU A 22 7.85 -30.68 -15.70
C LEU A 22 8.49 -29.99 -14.51
N ALA A 23 9.69 -29.45 -14.72
CA ALA A 23 10.24 -28.42 -13.87
C ALA A 23 9.18 -27.31 -13.90
N CYS A 24 8.45 -27.18 -12.79
CA CYS A 24 7.54 -26.08 -12.57
C CYS A 24 8.41 -24.82 -12.67
N LEU A 25 8.37 -24.13 -13.81
CA LEU A 25 8.94 -22.80 -13.93
C LEU A 25 8.37 -22.01 -12.74
N PRO A 26 9.21 -21.43 -11.86
CA PRO A 26 8.68 -20.66 -10.75
C PRO A 26 7.84 -19.57 -11.40
N ALA A 27 6.54 -19.56 -11.08
CA ALA A 27 5.63 -18.55 -11.59
C ALA A 27 6.26 -17.18 -11.34
N CYS A 28 6.37 -16.37 -12.38
CA CYS A 28 6.53 -14.91 -12.29
C CYS A 28 5.30 -14.34 -11.58
N ALA A 29 5.11 -14.68 -10.30
CA ALA A 29 3.98 -14.27 -9.52
C ALA A 29 4.25 -12.83 -9.09
N ALA A 30 3.58 -11.91 -9.79
CA ALA A 30 3.42 -10.54 -9.37
C ALA A 30 3.07 -10.47 -7.88
N GLU A 31 3.84 -9.72 -7.12
CA GLU A 31 3.62 -9.52 -5.70
C GLU A 31 2.96 -8.15 -5.45
N TRP A 32 2.14 -8.07 -4.40
CA TRP A 32 1.48 -6.83 -3.99
C TRP A 32 1.42 -6.75 -2.46
N VAL A 33 1.37 -5.53 -1.93
CA VAL A 33 1.10 -5.23 -0.51
C VAL A 33 0.25 -3.98 -0.38
N LEU A 34 -0.44 -3.83 0.74
CA LEU A 34 -1.18 -2.62 1.10
C LEU A 34 -0.54 -1.91 2.29
N VAL A 35 -0.33 -0.60 2.16
CA VAL A 35 0.19 0.26 3.23
C VAL A 35 -0.86 1.31 3.58
N ASN A 36 -1.43 1.21 4.77
CA ASN A 36 -2.38 2.14 5.35
C ASN A 36 -1.63 3.11 6.27
N ILE A 37 -1.53 4.38 5.90
CA ILE A 37 -0.87 5.42 6.67
C ILE A 37 -1.94 6.26 7.36
N ILE A 38 -1.94 6.18 8.68
CA ILE A 38 -2.90 6.80 9.59
C ILE A 38 -2.18 7.94 10.32
N ARG A 39 -2.82 9.10 10.39
CA ARG A 39 -2.40 10.14 11.33
C ARG A 39 -2.78 9.69 12.74
N HIS A 40 -1.88 9.87 13.71
CA HIS A 40 -2.25 9.63 15.11
C HIS A 40 -3.52 10.42 15.49
N GLY A 41 -4.33 9.83 16.36
CA GLY A 41 -5.59 10.42 16.80
C GLY A 41 -5.44 11.74 17.56
N GLU A 42 -6.59 12.25 17.97
CA GLU A 42 -6.82 13.52 18.64
C GLU A 42 -5.91 13.70 19.85
N ARG A 43 -5.63 14.96 20.17
CA ARG A 43 -4.77 15.35 21.27
C ARG A 43 -5.44 16.36 22.17
N TYR A 44 -4.94 16.47 23.38
CA TYR A 44 -5.17 17.64 24.23
C TYR A 44 -4.49 18.89 23.64
N ASP A 45 -5.07 20.05 23.94
CA ASP A 45 -4.45 21.35 23.65
C ASP A 45 -3.20 21.60 24.48
N ASP A 46 -3.16 21.06 25.70
CA ASP A 46 -1.94 21.01 26.49
C ASP A 46 -0.89 20.12 25.79
N LYS A 47 0.16 20.78 25.27
CA LYS A 47 1.26 20.14 24.55
C LYS A 47 2.17 19.31 25.46
N SER A 48 2.08 19.48 26.78
CA SER A 48 2.81 18.65 27.74
C SER A 48 2.26 17.22 27.78
N ASN A 49 0.96 17.06 27.49
CA ASN A 49 0.32 15.76 27.42
C ASN A 49 0.76 15.02 26.14
N THR A 50 1.36 13.85 26.35
CA THR A 50 1.92 13.04 25.27
C THR A 50 0.95 12.00 24.73
N HIS A 51 -0.19 11.80 25.40
CA HIS A 51 -1.20 10.77 25.15
C HIS A 51 -2.32 11.25 24.23
N LEU A 52 -3.12 10.29 23.75
CA LEU A 52 -4.35 10.55 23.01
C LEU A 52 -5.40 11.22 23.89
N HIS A 53 -6.16 12.11 23.27
CA HIS A 53 -7.43 12.57 23.83
C HIS A 53 -8.45 11.42 23.84
N PRO A 54 -9.44 11.38 24.75
CA PRO A 54 -10.52 10.39 24.73
C PRO A 54 -11.21 10.22 23.37
N TYR A 55 -11.45 11.33 22.64
CA TYR A 55 -11.96 11.27 21.27
C TYR A 55 -11.03 10.51 20.30
N GLY A 56 -9.72 10.62 20.49
CA GLY A 56 -8.73 9.88 19.70
C GLY A 56 -8.69 8.39 20.05
N LEU A 57 -8.97 8.04 21.30
CA LEU A 57 -9.14 6.64 21.70
C LEU A 57 -10.43 6.05 21.10
N GLU A 58 -11.55 6.77 21.15
CA GLU A 58 -12.81 6.35 20.50
C GLU A 58 -12.61 6.14 18.99
N ARG A 59 -11.86 7.03 18.32
CA ARG A 59 -11.48 6.85 16.93
C ARG A 59 -10.62 5.60 16.70
N ALA A 60 -9.63 5.37 17.54
CA ALA A 60 -8.78 4.19 17.45
C ALA A 60 -9.59 2.89 17.62
N GLU A 61 -10.52 2.85 18.56
CA GLU A 61 -11.47 1.73 18.76
C GLU A 61 -12.38 1.54 17.54
N TYR A 62 -12.84 2.63 16.93
CA TYR A 62 -13.63 2.57 15.71
C TYR A 62 -12.85 1.96 14.54
N ILE A 63 -11.60 2.39 14.34
CA ILE A 63 -10.70 1.85 13.31
C ILE A 63 -10.51 0.35 13.54
N ALA A 64 -10.18 -0.06 14.75
CA ALA A 64 -9.94 -1.46 15.09
C ALA A 64 -11.16 -2.32 14.74
N LYS A 65 -12.35 -1.95 15.23
CA LYS A 65 -13.59 -2.65 14.92
C LYS A 65 -13.84 -2.79 13.42
N CYS A 66 -13.64 -1.72 12.65
CA CYS A 66 -13.98 -1.73 11.22
C CYS A 66 -12.94 -2.42 10.34
N VAL A 67 -11.66 -2.38 10.70
CA VAL A 67 -10.61 -3.15 10.04
C VAL A 67 -10.77 -4.65 10.36
N MET A 68 -11.17 -4.99 11.59
CA MET A 68 -11.37 -6.36 12.05
C MET A 68 -12.74 -6.95 11.70
N SER A 69 -13.59 -6.20 10.98
CA SER A 69 -14.88 -6.69 10.51
C SER A 69 -14.70 -7.91 9.59
N PRO A 70 -15.48 -8.99 9.76
CA PRO A 70 -15.38 -10.18 8.91
C PRO A 70 -15.87 -9.92 7.47
N ALA A 71 -16.68 -8.88 7.26
CA ALA A 71 -17.06 -8.43 5.93
C ALA A 71 -16.03 -7.39 5.43
N PRO A 72 -15.36 -7.64 4.29
CA PRO A 72 -14.48 -6.65 3.67
C PRO A 72 -15.24 -5.35 3.41
N THR A 73 -14.60 -4.23 3.73
CA THR A 73 -15.13 -2.90 3.39
C THR A 73 -14.43 -2.38 2.15
N LEU A 74 -15.00 -1.37 1.48
CA LEU A 74 -14.33 -0.72 0.35
C LEU A 74 -12.99 -0.09 0.76
N ALA A 75 -12.87 0.34 2.02
CA ALA A 75 -11.63 0.90 2.54
C ALA A 75 -10.60 -0.16 2.93
N PHE A 76 -11.05 -1.31 3.45
CA PHE A 76 -10.18 -2.39 3.91
C PHE A 76 -10.56 -3.70 3.23
N PRO A 77 -10.31 -3.82 1.91
CA PRO A 77 -10.71 -4.98 1.13
C PRO A 77 -9.96 -6.26 1.55
N MET A 78 -8.82 -6.12 2.22
CA MET A 78 -7.99 -7.23 2.69
C MET A 78 -8.18 -7.57 4.18
N GLY A 79 -9.08 -6.87 4.88
CA GLY A 79 -9.39 -7.15 6.30
C GLY A 79 -8.22 -6.88 7.26
N ALA A 80 -8.06 -7.78 8.23
CA ALA A 80 -7.14 -7.64 9.35
C ALA A 80 -5.66 -7.41 8.92
N PRO A 81 -4.92 -6.56 9.65
CA PRO A 81 -3.52 -6.28 9.36
C PRO A 81 -2.62 -7.49 9.62
N GLY A 82 -1.55 -7.62 8.82
CA GLY A 82 -0.45 -8.53 9.13
C GLY A 82 0.67 -7.87 9.94
N MET A 83 0.72 -6.54 9.95
CA MET A 83 1.80 -5.76 10.57
C MET A 83 1.28 -4.40 11.07
N LEU A 84 1.80 -3.95 12.21
CA LEU A 84 1.54 -2.63 12.78
C LEU A 84 2.86 -1.91 13.04
N LEU A 85 2.92 -0.63 12.65
CA LEU A 85 4.09 0.22 12.85
C LEU A 85 3.67 1.59 13.40
N ALA A 86 4.27 2.01 14.50
CA ALA A 86 4.10 3.34 15.06
C ALA A 86 5.43 4.08 15.15
N SER A 87 5.38 5.40 14.97
CA SER A 87 6.56 6.26 15.10
C SER A 87 6.97 6.46 16.55
N VAL A 88 8.28 6.47 16.80
CA VAL A 88 8.84 6.87 18.08
C VAL A 88 9.12 8.37 18.09
N ARG A 89 8.71 9.03 19.18
CA ARG A 89 9.16 10.37 19.56
C ARG A 89 9.03 10.54 21.07
N SER A 90 10.02 11.14 21.71
CA SER A 90 10.03 11.35 23.18
C SER A 90 8.87 12.20 23.71
N THR A 91 8.28 13.06 22.87
CA THR A 91 7.22 14.00 23.26
C THR A 91 5.83 13.55 22.79
N SER A 92 5.64 12.29 22.39
CA SER A 92 4.32 11.81 21.94
C SER A 92 4.25 10.28 21.92
N THR A 93 3.30 9.71 22.65
CA THR A 93 2.94 8.28 22.60
C THR A 93 1.76 8.00 21.66
N ARG A 94 1.00 9.04 21.30
CA ARG A 94 -0.19 8.98 20.43
C ARG A 94 -0.11 8.07 19.21
N PRO A 95 0.97 8.04 18.40
CA PRO A 95 1.04 7.13 17.25
C PRO A 95 0.86 5.66 17.65
N ARG A 96 1.50 5.23 18.75
CA ARG A 96 1.35 3.88 19.28
C ARG A 96 -0.06 3.64 19.81
N GLU A 97 -0.57 4.56 20.62
CA GLU A 97 -1.92 4.46 21.22
C GLU A 97 -3.04 4.43 20.15
N THR A 98 -2.81 5.05 19.00
CA THR A 98 -3.77 5.01 17.88
C THR A 98 -3.92 3.60 17.30
N LEU A 99 -2.89 2.76 17.41
CA LEU A 99 -2.90 1.38 16.92
C LEU A 99 -3.16 0.35 18.02
N GLU A 100 -3.19 0.74 19.30
CA GLU A 100 -3.35 -0.19 20.43
C GLU A 100 -4.65 -1.02 20.37
N PRO A 101 -5.82 -0.42 20.08
CA PRO A 101 -7.05 -1.21 19.91
C PRO A 101 -6.94 -2.24 18.79
N LEU A 102 -6.35 -1.85 17.65
CA LEU A 102 -6.19 -2.74 16.50
C LEU A 102 -5.17 -3.86 16.81
N ALA A 103 -4.09 -3.55 17.53
CA ALA A 103 -3.11 -4.53 17.99
C ALA A 103 -3.72 -5.58 18.91
N ARG A 104 -4.52 -5.13 19.88
CA ARG A 104 -5.25 -5.99 20.81
C ARG A 104 -6.21 -6.92 20.08
N ASP A 105 -7.01 -6.37 19.16
CA ASP A 105 -8.06 -7.13 18.48
C ASP A 105 -7.49 -8.08 17.41
N ALA A 106 -6.39 -7.71 16.75
CA ALA A 106 -5.68 -8.56 15.80
C ALA A 106 -4.70 -9.55 16.45
N GLY A 107 -4.37 -9.38 17.74
CA GLY A 107 -3.40 -10.21 18.43
C GLY A 107 -1.97 -10.06 17.92
N ILE A 108 -1.59 -8.87 17.45
CA ILE A 108 -0.28 -8.57 16.85
C ILE A 108 0.42 -7.43 17.58
N GLU A 109 1.75 -7.49 17.66
CA GLU A 109 2.54 -6.44 18.29
C GLU A 109 2.70 -5.22 17.38
N ILE A 110 2.77 -4.04 18.01
CA ILE A 110 3.11 -2.79 17.33
C ILE A 110 4.63 -2.64 17.32
N ASP A 111 5.24 -2.63 16.14
CA ASP A 111 6.63 -2.19 16.03
C ASP A 111 6.69 -0.68 16.28
N ASN A 112 7.45 -0.28 17.30
CA ASN A 112 7.62 1.11 17.66
C ASN A 112 9.12 1.40 17.86
N ARG A 113 9.94 1.10 16.84
CA ARG A 113 11.41 1.23 16.86
C ARG A 113 11.98 2.21 15.83
N ILE A 114 11.11 2.87 15.07
CA ILE A 114 11.51 3.81 14.00
C ILE A 114 11.25 5.23 14.47
N ASP A 115 12.30 6.07 14.51
CA ASP A 115 12.16 7.49 14.81
C ASP A 115 11.30 8.17 13.76
N TYR A 116 10.43 9.09 14.19
CA TYR A 116 9.49 9.79 13.34
C TYR A 116 10.11 10.52 12.13
N LYS A 117 11.41 10.82 12.14
CA LYS A 117 12.15 11.47 11.05
C LYS A 117 12.81 10.48 10.08
N ASP A 118 12.97 9.22 10.48
CA ASP A 118 13.78 8.24 9.74
C ASP A 118 12.98 7.56 8.62
N MET A 119 12.77 8.32 7.53
CA MET A 119 12.07 7.84 6.34
C MET A 119 12.81 6.70 5.63
N ALA A 120 14.14 6.64 5.77
CA ALA A 120 14.95 5.59 5.15
C ALA A 120 14.72 4.24 5.85
N LYS A 121 14.68 4.22 7.19
CA LYS A 121 14.34 3.03 7.96
C LYS A 121 12.89 2.61 7.75
N PHE A 122 11.97 3.57 7.65
CA PHE A 122 10.58 3.29 7.23
C PHE A 122 10.52 2.60 5.85
N LYS A 123 11.21 3.16 4.84
CA LYS A 123 11.23 2.56 3.50
C LYS A 123 11.82 1.15 3.50
N ARG A 124 12.89 0.90 4.27
CA ARG A 124 13.46 -0.45 4.45
C ARG A 124 12.50 -1.39 5.16
N TYR A 125 11.74 -0.90 6.13
CA TYR A 125 10.71 -1.69 6.82
C TYR A 125 9.66 -2.21 5.82
N VAL A 126 9.13 -1.33 4.97
CA VAL A 126 8.16 -1.69 3.92
C VAL A 126 8.77 -2.61 2.86
N ALA A 127 10.06 -2.44 2.53
CA ALA A 127 10.78 -3.31 1.60
C ALA A 127 10.78 -4.79 2.01
N ASN A 128 10.73 -5.07 3.31
CA ASN A 128 10.73 -6.42 3.87
C ASN A 128 9.35 -7.10 3.90
N MET A 129 8.29 -6.39 3.52
CA MET A 129 6.96 -7.00 3.43
C MET A 129 6.93 -8.10 2.35
N THR A 130 6.04 -9.07 2.55
CA THR A 130 5.79 -10.20 1.65
C THR A 130 4.46 -10.03 0.93
N HIS A 131 4.31 -10.69 -0.22
CA HIS A 131 3.06 -10.73 -0.98
C HIS A 131 1.83 -10.94 -0.08
N GLY A 132 0.79 -10.14 -0.30
CA GLY A 132 -0.49 -10.25 0.38
C GLY A 132 -0.55 -9.58 1.76
N GLN A 133 0.57 -9.08 2.29
CA GLN A 133 0.56 -8.41 3.60
C GLN A 133 -0.08 -7.02 3.54
N THR A 134 -0.79 -6.70 4.62
CA THR A 134 -1.33 -5.37 4.90
C THR A 134 -0.62 -4.78 6.12
N LEU A 135 -0.09 -3.57 5.96
CA LEU A 135 0.57 -2.80 7.01
C LEU A 135 -0.29 -1.61 7.41
N PHE A 136 -0.45 -1.39 8.72
CA PHE A 136 -0.97 -0.14 9.27
C PHE A 136 0.15 0.65 9.94
N VAL A 137 0.26 1.92 9.59
CA VAL A 137 1.32 2.83 10.04
C VAL A 137 0.68 4.03 10.72
N ALA A 138 1.06 4.36 11.94
CA ALA A 138 0.59 5.56 12.63
C ALA A 138 1.71 6.59 12.80
N TRP A 139 1.46 7.83 12.35
CA TRP A 139 2.46 8.91 12.35
C TRP A 139 1.85 10.29 12.63
N GLN A 140 2.68 11.30 12.83
CA GLN A 140 2.23 12.70 12.87
C GLN A 140 1.94 13.24 11.46
N HIS A 141 0.84 14.00 11.30
CA HIS A 141 0.39 14.57 10.01
C HIS A 141 1.49 15.23 9.17
N LYS A 142 2.41 15.98 9.79
CA LYS A 142 3.53 16.68 9.11
C LYS A 142 4.48 15.75 8.34
N TRP A 143 4.43 14.45 8.62
CA TRP A 143 5.32 13.43 8.06
C TRP A 143 4.59 12.42 7.18
N VAL A 144 3.26 12.36 7.22
CA VAL A 144 2.47 11.41 6.40
C VAL A 144 2.80 11.56 4.91
N ALA A 145 2.83 12.79 4.40
CA ALA A 145 3.22 13.04 3.02
C ALA A 145 4.68 12.66 2.71
N ARG A 146 5.58 12.71 3.70
CA ARG A 146 6.97 12.26 3.55
C ARG A 146 7.09 10.74 3.53
N LEU A 147 6.28 10.03 4.31
CA LEU A 147 6.16 8.56 4.24
C LEU A 147 5.67 8.13 2.87
N ALA A 148 4.57 8.74 2.38
CA ALA A 148 4.03 8.45 1.06
C ALA A 148 5.07 8.73 -0.04
N LYS A 149 5.75 9.88 -0.01
CA LYS A 149 6.84 10.19 -0.96
C LYS A 149 8.00 9.18 -0.92
N ALA A 150 8.30 8.58 0.23
CA ALA A 150 9.35 7.57 0.33
C ALA A 150 9.00 6.27 -0.42
N LEU A 151 7.71 5.91 -0.47
CA LEU A 151 7.17 4.74 -1.15
C LEU A 151 6.78 5.02 -2.60
N ASP A 152 6.36 6.25 -2.88
CA ASP A 152 5.92 6.75 -4.17
C ASP A 152 6.77 7.95 -4.62
N PRO A 153 7.96 7.70 -5.18
CA PRO A 153 8.73 8.76 -5.82
C PRO A 153 8.07 9.30 -7.10
N GLY A 154 7.15 8.54 -7.71
CA GLY A 154 6.46 8.89 -8.96
C GLY A 154 5.40 9.98 -8.82
N GLY A 155 4.81 10.13 -7.63
CA GLY A 155 3.86 11.22 -7.35
C GLY A 155 2.41 10.90 -7.63
N LEU A 156 2.03 9.63 -7.43
CA LEU A 156 0.65 9.20 -7.29
C LEU A 156 -0.01 9.77 -6.02
N ALA A 157 0.72 9.73 -4.90
CA ALA A 157 0.24 10.19 -3.62
C ALA A 157 0.47 11.70 -3.45
N GLU A 158 -0.49 12.34 -2.79
CA GLU A 158 -0.43 13.76 -2.45
C GLU A 158 0.87 14.13 -1.74
N ARG A 159 1.38 15.34 -2.03
CA ARG A 159 2.66 15.81 -1.46
C ARG A 159 2.51 16.61 -0.17
N HIS A 160 1.27 16.87 0.23
CA HIS A 160 0.93 17.58 1.45
C HIS A 160 -0.22 16.89 2.16
N TYR A 161 -0.15 16.84 3.48
CA TYR A 161 -1.30 16.42 4.27
C TYR A 161 -2.37 17.53 4.24
N PRO A 162 -3.66 17.20 4.12
CA PRO A 162 -4.72 18.19 4.05
C PRO A 162 -4.71 19.11 5.28
N LYS A 163 -4.94 20.40 5.05
CA LYS A 163 -5.12 21.41 6.12
C LYS A 163 -6.59 21.61 6.47
N THR A 164 -7.47 21.29 5.53
CA THR A 164 -8.92 21.36 5.67
C THR A 164 -9.45 20.02 5.21
N CYS A 165 -10.52 19.59 5.84
CA CYS A 165 -11.16 18.33 5.57
C CYS A 165 -12.54 18.72 5.07
N ASP A 166 -12.83 18.34 3.83
CA ASP A 166 -14.06 18.71 3.19
C ASP A 166 -15.15 17.76 3.70
N TYR A 167 -15.79 18.16 4.79
CA TYR A 167 -16.87 17.40 5.39
C TYR A 167 -18.19 17.98 4.88
N ASP A 168 -18.69 17.46 3.75
CA ASP A 168 -20.04 17.81 3.30
C ASP A 168 -21.12 17.33 4.29
N GLU A 169 -20.78 16.39 5.19
CA GLU A 169 -21.73 15.61 5.98
C GLU A 169 -21.64 15.81 7.51
N TRP A 170 -20.60 16.44 8.08
CA TRP A 170 -20.47 16.65 9.54
C TRP A 170 -19.44 17.71 9.96
N ASP A 171 -19.66 18.36 11.10
CA ASP A 171 -18.65 19.24 11.73
C ASP A 171 -17.75 18.47 12.71
N GLU A 172 -16.47 18.81 12.76
CA GLU A 172 -15.58 18.38 13.86
C GLU A 172 -15.98 19.09 15.16
N PRO A 173 -16.03 18.40 16.33
CA PRO A 173 -16.25 19.05 17.62
C PRO A 173 -15.27 20.19 17.86
N GLU A 174 -15.77 21.30 18.39
CA GLU A 174 -14.98 22.53 18.62
C GLU A 174 -13.72 22.26 19.47
N GLU A 175 -13.80 21.31 20.40
CA GLU A 175 -12.71 20.90 21.29
C GLU A 175 -11.52 20.23 20.56
N ILE A 176 -11.69 19.86 19.29
CA ILE A 176 -10.63 19.21 18.49
C ILE A 176 -10.30 19.93 17.17
N GLN A 177 -11.00 21.04 16.86
CA GLN A 177 -10.82 21.85 15.64
C GLN A 177 -9.41 22.48 15.50
N GLY A 178 -8.56 22.41 16.54
CA GLY A 178 -7.17 22.87 16.51
C GLY A 178 -6.20 21.96 15.73
N GLY A 179 -6.65 20.85 15.13
CA GLY A 179 -5.79 19.93 14.37
C GLY A 179 -6.38 19.47 13.04
N TYR A 180 -5.55 19.38 11.99
CA TYR A 180 -6.01 19.17 10.62
C TYR A 180 -6.33 17.70 10.26
N CYS A 181 -7.61 17.33 10.13
CA CYS A 181 -8.06 16.03 9.56
C CYS A 181 -7.53 14.82 10.32
N TYR A 182 -8.05 14.59 11.53
CA TYR A 182 -7.70 13.42 12.34
C TYR A 182 -8.25 12.11 11.77
N ASP A 183 -9.25 12.20 10.92
CA ASP A 183 -9.98 11.09 10.32
C ASP A 183 -9.40 10.63 8.98
N VAL A 184 -8.38 11.30 8.44
CA VAL A 184 -7.81 10.95 7.13
C VAL A 184 -6.87 9.74 7.23
N ILE A 185 -7.10 8.75 6.36
CA ILE A 185 -6.20 7.64 6.07
C ILE A 185 -5.70 7.73 4.63
N TRP A 186 -4.40 7.51 4.44
CA TRP A 186 -3.80 7.35 3.13
C TRP A 186 -3.48 5.89 2.87
N GLN A 187 -4.02 5.31 1.80
CA GLN A 187 -3.73 3.93 1.42
C GLN A 187 -2.90 3.90 0.14
N LEU A 188 -1.79 3.17 0.16
CA LEU A 188 -0.99 2.87 -1.03
C LEU A 188 -1.04 1.38 -1.33
N ALA A 189 -1.37 1.04 -2.58
CA ALA A 189 -1.15 -0.28 -3.12
C ALA A 189 0.22 -0.32 -3.78
N LEU A 190 1.10 -1.20 -3.31
CA LEU A 190 2.43 -1.38 -3.86
C LEU A 190 2.53 -2.71 -4.61
N TYR A 191 3.30 -2.71 -5.69
CA TYR A 191 3.50 -3.85 -6.57
C TYR A 191 5.00 -4.09 -6.83
N ARG A 192 5.39 -5.35 -7.00
CA ARG A 192 6.68 -5.74 -7.58
C ARG A 192 6.52 -7.02 -8.40
N HIS A 193 7.33 -7.19 -9.44
CA HIS A 193 7.25 -8.41 -10.27
C HIS A 193 7.66 -9.68 -9.53
N ASN A 194 8.67 -9.57 -8.65
CA ASN A 194 9.13 -10.61 -7.73
C ASN A 194 10.06 -9.96 -6.68
N LYS A 195 10.58 -10.76 -5.75
CA LYS A 195 11.45 -10.29 -4.64
C LYS A 195 12.75 -9.58 -5.07
N SER A 196 13.22 -9.78 -6.30
CA SER A 196 14.40 -9.10 -6.85
C SER A 196 14.13 -7.64 -7.24
N PHE A 197 12.85 -7.24 -7.31
CA PHE A 197 12.44 -5.87 -7.63
C PHE A 197 11.98 -5.09 -6.39
N PRO A 198 12.24 -3.77 -6.33
CA PRO A 198 11.68 -2.96 -5.27
C PRO A 198 10.17 -2.80 -5.44
N TRP A 199 9.46 -2.61 -4.33
CA TRP A 199 8.07 -2.15 -4.34
C TRP A 199 7.94 -0.83 -5.10
N ARG A 200 6.89 -0.73 -5.92
CA ARG A 200 6.47 0.49 -6.61
C ARG A 200 5.01 0.78 -6.27
N ALA A 201 4.70 2.03 -5.95
CA ALA A 201 3.32 2.45 -5.81
C ALA A 201 2.59 2.29 -7.15
N GLN A 202 1.44 1.62 -7.10
CA GLN A 202 0.56 1.38 -8.25
C GLN A 202 -0.76 2.14 -8.10
N ALA A 203 -1.23 2.33 -6.87
CA ALA A 203 -2.43 3.09 -6.57
C ALA A 203 -2.29 3.86 -5.26
N PHE A 204 -3.04 4.96 -5.15
CA PHE A 204 -3.17 5.78 -3.95
C PHE A 204 -4.63 6.14 -3.73
N SER A 205 -5.04 6.19 -2.47
CA SER A 205 -6.38 6.65 -2.07
C SER A 205 -6.31 7.40 -0.74
N GLN A 206 -7.07 8.49 -0.64
CA GLN A 206 -7.32 9.21 0.59
C GLN A 206 -8.74 8.91 1.06
N MET A 207 -8.85 8.36 2.27
CA MET A 207 -10.11 7.96 2.90
C MET A 207 -10.38 8.84 4.13
N HIS A 208 -11.66 9.06 4.46
CA HIS A 208 -12.10 9.84 5.62
C HIS A 208 -12.89 8.96 6.57
N MET A 209 -12.50 8.91 7.83
CA MET A 209 -13.02 7.99 8.84
C MET A 209 -14.25 8.47 9.61
N GLY A 210 -14.99 9.46 9.11
CA GLY A 210 -16.33 9.85 9.59
C GLY A 210 -16.45 10.06 11.10
N PHE A 211 -16.55 11.30 11.57
CA PHE A 211 -16.66 11.56 13.03
C PHE A 211 -17.91 10.93 13.68
N ALA A 212 -18.95 10.59 12.91
CA ALA A 212 -20.11 9.85 13.39
C ALA A 212 -19.80 8.37 13.78
N GLY A 213 -18.58 7.90 13.53
CA GLY A 213 -18.08 6.57 13.86
C GLY A 213 -17.71 6.41 15.33
N SER A 214 -18.68 6.43 16.26
CA SER A 214 -18.42 5.91 17.62
C SER A 214 -18.04 4.43 17.54
N ARG A 215 -17.38 3.87 18.57
CA ARG A 215 -17.18 2.42 18.67
C ARG A 215 -18.47 1.59 18.44
N HIS A 216 -19.65 2.17 18.57
CA HIS A 216 -20.96 1.55 18.32
C HIS A 216 -21.55 1.82 16.93
N SER A 217 -21.03 2.78 16.18
CA SER A 217 -21.55 3.15 14.86
C SER A 217 -21.24 2.12 13.78
N THR A 218 -21.96 2.14 12.67
CA THR A 218 -21.73 1.17 11.58
C THR A 218 -20.41 1.45 10.85
N CYS A 219 -19.77 0.41 10.28
CA CYS A 219 -18.57 0.58 9.47
C CYS A 219 -18.84 1.12 8.06
N GLN A 220 -20.12 1.24 7.68
CA GLN A 220 -20.55 1.80 6.39
C GLN A 220 -20.48 3.33 6.34
N GLN A 221 -20.48 4.00 7.49
CA GLN A 221 -20.50 5.47 7.58
C GLN A 221 -19.10 6.10 7.47
N ALA A 222 -18.03 5.39 7.82
CA ALA A 222 -16.69 5.97 7.88
C ALA A 222 -15.80 5.69 6.68
N PHE A 223 -16.35 5.21 5.57
CA PHE A 223 -15.57 4.89 4.38
C PHE A 223 -16.42 5.02 3.11
N ARG A 224 -17.34 6.00 3.10
CA ARG A 224 -18.27 6.19 1.99
C ARG A 224 -17.56 6.61 0.70
N PRO A 225 -18.00 6.13 -0.47
CA PRO A 225 -17.51 6.58 -1.77
C PRO A 225 -17.74 8.09 -1.92
N GLY A 226 -16.65 8.86 -1.98
CA GLY A 226 -16.65 10.33 -1.89
C GLY A 226 -15.35 10.84 -1.27
N SER A 227 -14.75 10.04 -0.38
CA SER A 227 -13.32 10.13 -0.06
C SER A 227 -12.50 9.61 -1.26
N SER A 228 -12.33 10.48 -2.27
CA SER A 228 -11.92 10.19 -3.65
C SER A 228 -11.47 8.74 -3.98
N PRO A 229 -12.41 7.87 -4.37
CA PRO A 229 -12.13 6.63 -5.08
C PRO A 229 -11.72 6.86 -6.54
N ALA A 230 -11.74 8.12 -7.02
CA ALA A 230 -11.40 8.46 -8.41
C ALA A 230 -9.96 8.09 -8.81
N HIS A 231 -9.09 7.77 -7.86
CA HIS A 231 -7.71 7.35 -8.12
C HIS A 231 -7.46 5.83 -8.12
N TRP A 232 -8.42 4.98 -7.73
CA TRP A 232 -8.25 3.53 -7.97
C TRP A 232 -8.25 3.18 -9.46
N ASN A 233 -8.68 4.12 -10.33
CA ASN A 233 -8.73 3.95 -11.77
C ASN A 233 -7.60 4.63 -12.56
N HIS A 234 -6.54 5.12 -11.92
CA HIS A 234 -5.26 5.21 -12.63
C HIS A 234 -4.53 3.88 -12.50
N LEU A 235 -5.08 2.85 -13.16
CA LEU A 235 -4.22 1.90 -13.86
C LEU A 235 -3.41 2.75 -14.84
N TYR A 236 -2.31 3.33 -14.37
CA TYR A 236 -1.37 3.98 -15.28
C TYR A 236 -1.11 2.97 -16.38
N GLU A 237 -1.20 3.43 -17.62
CA GLU A 237 -0.29 2.94 -18.64
C GLU A 237 1.10 3.01 -18.01
N THR A 238 1.53 1.92 -17.38
CA THR A 238 2.75 1.89 -16.60
C THR A 238 3.85 2.39 -17.51
N PRO A 239 4.59 3.47 -17.17
CA PRO A 239 5.90 3.64 -17.75
C PRO A 239 6.62 2.36 -17.38
N LEU A 240 6.88 1.55 -18.39
CA LEU A 240 7.49 0.23 -18.24
C LEU A 240 8.64 0.34 -17.24
N PRO A 241 8.77 -0.58 -16.28
CA PRO A 241 9.80 -0.49 -15.24
C PRO A 241 11.21 -0.34 -15.81
N PHE A 242 11.41 -0.70 -17.08
CA PHE A 242 12.56 -0.33 -17.88
C PHE A 242 12.18 0.23 -19.26
N ASN A 243 12.94 1.23 -19.71
CA ASN A 243 12.96 1.64 -21.12
C ASN A 243 13.86 0.68 -21.92
N CYS A 244 13.25 -0.24 -22.67
CA CYS A 244 13.95 -1.24 -23.49
C CYS A 244 14.60 -0.66 -24.76
N ASN A 245 14.33 0.59 -25.11
CA ASN A 245 14.99 1.26 -26.22
C ASN A 245 16.26 1.98 -25.77
N ALA A 246 16.34 2.39 -24.50
CA ALA A 246 17.48 3.11 -23.96
C ALA A 246 18.73 2.21 -23.86
N GLY A 247 19.72 2.44 -24.73
CA GLY A 247 20.98 1.72 -24.76
C GLY A 247 20.84 0.27 -25.23
N LEU A 248 19.85 -0.03 -26.08
CA LEU A 248 19.59 -1.39 -26.59
C LEU A 248 20.78 -1.89 -27.43
N GLU A 249 21.42 -1.03 -28.20
CA GLU A 249 22.57 -1.34 -29.04
C GLU A 249 23.77 -1.90 -28.27
N ASN A 250 23.90 -1.57 -26.99
CA ASN A 250 24.98 -2.02 -26.11
C ASN A 250 24.47 -2.77 -24.87
N TRP A 251 23.27 -3.34 -24.94
CA TRP A 251 22.56 -3.90 -23.78
C TRP A 251 23.39 -4.93 -23.00
N LYS A 252 24.16 -5.78 -23.70
CA LYS A 252 24.99 -6.85 -23.10
C LYS A 252 26.01 -6.33 -22.10
N ARG A 253 26.48 -5.09 -22.27
CA ARG A 253 27.46 -4.45 -21.38
C ARG A 253 26.84 -3.39 -20.48
N GLY A 254 25.78 -2.73 -20.95
CA GLY A 254 25.22 -1.54 -20.30
C GLY A 254 23.96 -1.77 -19.48
N TRP A 255 23.28 -2.91 -19.65
CA TRP A 255 22.06 -3.20 -18.90
C TRP A 255 22.34 -4.07 -17.68
N SER A 256 21.59 -3.83 -16.61
CA SER A 256 21.51 -4.80 -15.51
C SER A 256 20.80 -6.08 -15.97
N ALA A 257 21.10 -7.21 -15.32
CA ALA A 257 20.42 -8.47 -15.59
C ALA A 257 18.88 -8.32 -15.51
N ALA A 258 18.40 -7.59 -14.51
CA ALA A 258 16.97 -7.31 -14.32
C ALA A 258 16.34 -6.53 -15.49
N LYS A 259 17.06 -5.58 -16.10
CA LYS A 259 16.57 -4.84 -17.26
C LYS A 259 16.50 -5.75 -18.50
N ALA A 260 17.52 -6.58 -18.72
CA ALA A 260 17.58 -7.51 -19.84
C ALA A 260 16.47 -8.58 -19.74
N GLU A 261 16.31 -9.21 -18.58
CA GLU A 261 15.27 -10.22 -18.33
C GLU A 261 13.88 -9.64 -18.55
N TRP A 262 13.61 -8.46 -17.99
CA TRP A 262 12.30 -7.81 -18.12
C TRP A 262 12.00 -7.42 -19.57
N CYS A 263 12.97 -6.82 -20.28
CA CYS A 263 12.80 -6.43 -21.68
C CYS A 263 12.68 -7.62 -22.63
N CYS A 264 13.35 -8.75 -22.33
CA CYS A 264 13.17 -9.98 -23.06
C CYS A 264 11.73 -10.50 -22.91
N ALA A 265 11.23 -10.60 -21.67
CA ALA A 265 9.90 -11.12 -21.38
C ALA A 265 8.76 -10.24 -21.94
N HIS A 266 8.91 -8.91 -21.97
CA HIS A 266 7.81 -7.99 -22.31
C HIS A 266 7.92 -7.37 -23.70
N ARG A 267 9.13 -7.28 -24.27
CA ARG A 267 9.39 -6.64 -25.58
C ARG A 267 10.10 -7.55 -26.56
N GLY A 268 10.53 -8.75 -26.15
CA GLY A 268 11.26 -9.69 -27.01
C GLY A 268 12.64 -9.21 -27.45
N VAL A 269 13.20 -8.22 -26.74
CA VAL A 269 14.53 -7.65 -27.04
C VAL A 269 15.51 -7.99 -25.94
N ALA A 270 16.81 -7.98 -26.25
CA ALA A 270 17.87 -8.23 -25.27
C ALA A 270 17.73 -9.57 -24.52
N CYS A 271 17.13 -10.57 -25.16
CA CYS A 271 17.13 -11.94 -24.65
C CYS A 271 18.56 -12.46 -24.71
N ALA A 272 19.10 -12.86 -23.56
CA ALA A 272 20.29 -13.69 -23.55
C ALA A 272 19.93 -14.96 -24.32
N VAL A 273 20.48 -15.10 -25.52
CA VAL A 273 20.40 -16.36 -26.25
C VAL A 273 21.14 -17.35 -25.36
N GLY A 274 20.40 -18.23 -24.70
CA GLY A 274 20.98 -19.38 -24.04
C GLY A 274 21.77 -20.14 -25.09
N GLY A 275 23.09 -20.11 -24.98
CA GLY A 275 23.93 -21.19 -25.48
C GLY A 275 23.50 -22.44 -24.71
N ALA A 276 22.79 -23.31 -25.40
CA ALA A 276 22.92 -24.73 -25.16
C ALA A 276 24.10 -25.18 -26.04
N GLU A 277 25.22 -25.48 -25.41
CA GLU A 277 26.10 -26.56 -25.92
C GLU A 277 25.53 -27.89 -25.46
#